data_AF-A0A967K959-F1
#
_entry.id   AF-A0A967K959-F1
#
_cell.length_a   1.000
_cell.length_b   1.000
_cell.length_c   1.000
_cell.angle_alpha   90.00
_cell.angle_beta   90.00
_cell.angle_gamma   90.00
#
_symmetry.space_group_name_H-M   'P 1'
#
loop_
_entity.id
_entity.type
_entity.pdbx_description
1 polymer ?
#
loop_
_entity_poly.entity_id
_entity_poly.type
_entity_poly.pdbx_seq_one_letter_code
_entity_poly.pdbx_strand_id
1 'polypeptide(L)' 'MVRVPILCIQMMHKPVLYQEVLHFLDPKPGSKYIDGTVGAGGHSFGILEKS' A
#
# COMPACT_ATOMS: atom_id res chain seq x y z
N MET A 1 10.45 21.90 -27.51
CA MET A 1 9.38 21.05 -28.05
C MET A 1 9.95 19.63 -28.18
N VAL A 2 9.78 18.65 -27.30
CA VAL A 2 9.15 18.46 -25.99
C VAL A 2 10.13 17.52 -25.26
N ARG A 3 10.65 17.91 -24.10
CA ARG A 3 11.33 16.95 -23.21
C ARG A 3 10.23 16.06 -22.68
N VAL A 4 10.08 14.87 -23.26
CA VAL A 4 9.31 13.79 -22.62
C VAL A 4 10.08 13.49 -21.34
N PRO A 5 9.59 13.84 -20.13
CA PRO A 5 10.23 13.33 -18.94
C PRO A 5 10.17 11.82 -19.09
N ILE A 6 11.28 11.15 -18.83
CA ILE A 6 11.35 9.69 -18.76
C ILE A 6 10.25 9.28 -17.80
N LEU A 7 9.11 8.95 -18.39
CA LEU A 7 7.96 8.33 -17.79
C LEU A 7 8.46 6.92 -17.55
N CYS A 8 9.34 6.76 -16.56
CA CYS A 8 9.48 5.51 -15.85
C CYS A 8 8.11 5.28 -15.25
N ILE A 9 7.25 4.66 -16.05
CA ILE A 9 6.15 3.84 -15.61
C ILE A 9 6.81 2.75 -14.76
N GLN A 10 7.26 3.11 -13.55
CA GLN A 10 7.21 2.15 -12.49
C GLN A 10 5.73 1.86 -12.40
N MET A 11 5.30 0.73 -12.95
CA MET A 11 3.96 0.22 -12.72
C MET A 11 3.76 0.33 -11.21
N MET A 12 2.92 1.27 -10.75
CA MET A 12 2.68 1.44 -9.32
C MET A 12 2.26 0.08 -8.81
N HIS A 13 3.07 -0.51 -7.93
CA HIS A 13 2.83 -1.86 -7.46
C HIS A 13 1.49 -1.85 -6.72
N LYS A 14 0.50 -2.52 -7.30
CA LYS A 14 -0.79 -2.72 -6.64
C LYS A 14 -0.64 -3.92 -5.70
N PRO A 15 -0.85 -3.75 -4.38
CA PRO A 15 -0.77 -4.86 -3.45
C PRO A 15 -1.81 -5.93 -3.80
N VAL A 16 -1.39 -7.19 -3.76
CA VAL A 16 -2.25 -8.34 -4.06
C VAL A 16 -3.24 -8.54 -2.91
N LEU A 17 -4.52 -8.76 -3.22
CA LEU A 17 -5.60 -8.89 -2.22
C LEU A 17 -5.74 -7.69 -1.26
N TYR A 18 -5.44 -6.48 -1.75
CA TYR A 18 -5.44 -5.27 -0.91
C TYR A 18 -6.76 -5.04 -0.17
N GLN A 19 -7.91 -5.12 -0.86
CA GLN A 19 -9.20 -4.81 -0.24
C GLN A 19 -9.62 -5.89 0.76
N GLU A 20 -9.35 -7.15 0.43
CA GLU A 20 -9.63 -8.30 1.27
C GLU A 20 -8.81 -8.23 2.55
N VAL A 21 -7.51 -7.91 2.47
CA VAL A 21 -6.65 -7.72 3.64
C VAL A 21 -7.19 -6.60 4.53
N LEU A 22 -7.56 -5.44 3.97
CA LEU A 22 -8.13 -4.34 4.77
C LEU A 22 -9.51 -4.66 5.34
N HIS A 23 -10.29 -5.50 4.66
CA HIS A 23 -11.60 -5.94 5.15
C HIS A 23 -11.46 -6.92 6.32
N PHE A 24 -10.63 -7.95 6.18
CA PHE A 24 -10.46 -8.99 7.20
C PHE A 24 -9.62 -8.53 8.40
N LEU A 25 -8.61 -7.69 8.18
CA LEU A 25 -7.81 -7.14 9.27
C LEU A 25 -8.55 -6.05 10.04
N ASP A 26 -9.55 -5.42 9.39
CA ASP A 26 -10.40 -4.35 9.91
C ASP A 26 -9.65 -3.32 10.79
N PRO A 27 -8.63 -2.61 10.24
CA PRO A 27 -7.77 -1.75 11.04
C PRO A 27 -8.56 -0.69 11.81
N LYS A 28 -8.18 -0.46 13.07
CA LYS A 28 -8.82 0.49 13.99
C LYS A 28 -7.85 1.52 14.57
N PRO A 29 -8.31 2.76 14.82
CA PRO A 29 -7.53 3.76 15.51
C PRO A 29 -6.95 3.31 16.85
N GLY A 30 -5.67 3.59 17.04
CA GLY A 30 -4.92 3.24 18.24
C GLY A 30 -4.49 1.77 18.35
N SER A 31 -4.82 0.94 17.36
CA SER A 31 -4.35 -0.46 17.31
C SER A 31 -2.89 -0.54 16.85
N LYS A 32 -2.23 -1.68 17.13
CA LYS A 32 -0.84 -1.94 16.75
C LYS A 32 -0.79 -3.14 15.83
N TYR A 33 -0.14 -2.98 14.67
CA TYR A 33 0.00 -4.02 13.64
C TYR A 33 1.47 -4.30 13.37
N ILE A 34 1.79 -5.54 13.00
CA ILE A 34 3.12 -5.94 12.55
C ILE A 34 2.98 -6.44 11.11
N ASP A 35 3.66 -5.77 10.17
CA ASP A 35 3.81 -6.25 8.81
C ASP A 35 5.15 -6.98 8.68
N GLY A 36 5.12 -8.31 8.77
CA GLY A 36 6.30 -9.16 8.67
C GLY A 36 6.88 -9.25 7.25
N THR A 37 6.22 -8.64 6.26
CA THR A 37 6.54 -8.76 4.83
C THR A 37 6.42 -7.41 4.12
N VAL A 38 6.81 -6.33 4.79
CA VAL A 38 6.53 -4.93 4.37
C VAL A 38 6.75 -4.66 2.88
N GLY A 39 7.80 -5.23 2.27
CA GLY A 39 8.09 -5.05 0.85
C GLY A 39 8.17 -3.57 0.47
N ALA A 40 7.45 -3.15 -0.56
CA ALA A 40 7.35 -1.74 -0.96
C ALA A 40 6.38 -0.91 -0.09
N GLY A 41 5.79 -1.49 0.96
CA GLY A 41 4.96 -0.80 1.95
C GLY A 41 3.47 -0.68 1.59
N GLY A 42 3.01 -1.30 0.51
CA GLY A 42 1.65 -1.10 0.02
C GLY A 42 0.54 -1.54 0.98
N HIS A 43 0.68 -2.69 1.64
CA HIS A 43 -0.29 -3.11 2.66
C HIS A 43 -0.20 -2.27 3.94
N SER A 44 1.03 -2.04 4.42
CA SER A 44 1.29 -1.17 5.57
C SER A 44 0.68 0.23 5.41
N PHE A 45 0.76 0.83 4.22
CA PHE A 45 0.16 2.13 3.94
C PHE A 45 -1.37 2.11 4.10
N GLY A 46 -2.05 1.12 3.52
CA GLY A 46 -3.50 0.97 3.66
C GLY A 46 -3.97 0.72 5.09
N ILE A 47 -3.17 -0.02 5.87
CA ILE A 47 -3.43 -0.24 7.30
C ILE A 47 -3.34 1.08 8.07
N LEU A 48 -2.31 1.89 7.79
CA LEU A 48 -2.12 3.19 8.42
C LEU A 48 -3.24 4.17 8.06
N GLU A 49 -3.67 4.23 6.80
CA GLU A 49 -4.78 5.13 6.37
C GLU A 49 -6.13 4.79 7.01
N LYS A 50 -6.35 3.53 7.40
CA LYS A 50 -7.59 3.07 8.04
C LYS A 50 -7.54 3.02 9.56
N SER A 51 -6.35 3.18 10.16
CA SER A 51 -6.15 3.20 11.60
C SER A 51 -6.17 4.63 12.16
#